data_AF-A0A7J3W7N5-F1
#
_entry.id   AF-A0A7J3W7N5-F1
#
_cell.length_a   1.000
_cell.length_b   1.000
_cell.length_c   1.000
_cell.angle_alpha   90.00
_cell.angle_beta   90.00
_cell.angle_gamma   90.00
#
_symmetry.space_group_name_H-M   'P 1'
#
loop_
_entity.id
_entity.type
_entity.pdbx_description
1 polymer ?
#
loop_
_entity_poly.entity_id
_entity_poly.type
_entity_poly.pdbx_seq_one_letter_code
_entity_poly.pdbx_strand_id
1 'polypeptide(L)' 'LEDTKCPKCGKTLIRRSGYRVTYYKLDGKSCPRCGYGINLRGKISKWN' A
#
# COMPACT_ATOMS: atom_id res chain seq x y z
N LEU A 1 2.44 -9.67 -11.18
CA LEU A 1 1.44 -8.87 -10.42
C LEU A 1 2.14 -8.30 -9.18
N GLU A 2 2.55 -7.03 -9.23
CA GLU A 2 3.18 -6.34 -8.10
C GLU A 2 2.10 -5.65 -7.26
N ASP A 3 1.33 -6.43 -6.50
CA ASP A 3 0.51 -5.87 -5.43
C ASP A 3 1.31 -5.80 -4.11
N THR A 4 1.13 -4.71 -3.37
CA THR A 4 1.71 -4.56 -2.04
C THR A 4 0.69 -5.04 -1.03
N LYS A 5 1.02 -6.13 -0.33
CA LYS A 5 0.22 -6.66 0.78
C LYS A 5 0.85 -6.28 2.11
N CYS A 6 0.02 -6.18 3.13
CA CYS A 6 0.49 -6.05 4.50
C CYS A 6 1.16 -7.37 4.93
N PRO A 7 2.42 -7.36 5.39
CA PRO A 7 3.11 -8.58 5.80
C PRO A 7 2.53 -9.20 7.08
N LYS A 8 1.83 -8.41 7.91
CA LYS A 8 1.24 -8.89 9.17
C LYS A 8 -0.12 -9.56 9.00
N CYS A 9 -0.99 -9.02 8.12
CA CYS A 9 -2.38 -9.49 8.00
C CYS A 9 -2.79 -9.92 6.59
N GLY A 10 -1.88 -9.87 5.61
CA GLY A 10 -2.13 -10.26 4.22
C GLY A 10 -3.05 -9.31 3.42
N LYS A 11 -3.60 -8.26 4.04
CA LYS A 11 -4.48 -7.30 3.33
C LYS A 11 -3.72 -6.62 2.20
N THR A 12 -4.31 -6.59 1.01
CA THR A 12 -3.82 -5.76 -0.10
C THR A 12 -3.93 -4.29 0.28
N LEU A 13 -2.79 -3.60 0.26
CA LEU A 13 -2.65 -2.17 0.54
C LEU A 13 -2.56 -1.38 -0.75
N ILE A 14 -1.83 -1.91 -1.73
CA ILE A 14 -1.65 -1.28 -3.03
C ILE A 14 -1.89 -2.35 -4.09
N ARG A 15 -2.75 -2.06 -5.07
CA ARG A 15 -2.91 -2.92 -6.25
C ARG A 15 -2.47 -2.14 -7.48
N ARG A 16 -1.71 -2.82 -8.34
CA ARG A 16 -1.14 -2.26 -9.56
C ARG A 16 -1.63 -3.06 -10.76
N SER A 17 -1.97 -2.34 -11.83
CA SER A 17 -2.28 -2.89 -13.14
C SER A 17 -1.36 -2.21 -14.16
N GLY A 18 -0.35 -2.94 -14.62
CA GLY A 18 0.76 -2.36 -15.39
C GLY A 18 1.50 -1.30 -14.57
N TYR A 19 1.64 -0.10 -15.13
CA TYR A 19 2.26 1.06 -14.49
C TYR A 19 1.30 1.88 -13.62
N ARG A 20 -0.01 1.58 -13.59
CA ARG A 20 -1.01 2.34 -12.82
C ARG A 20 -1.32 1.68 -11.48
N VAL A 21 -1.43 2.51 -10.45
CA VAL A 21 -2.01 2.10 -9.15
C VAL A 21 -3.52 2.20 -9.25
N THR A 22 -4.22 1.07 -9.09
CA THR A 22 -5.69 0.99 -9.17
C THR A 22 -6.35 0.97 -7.80
N TYR A 23 -5.59 0.67 -6.75
CA TYR A 23 -6.06 0.67 -5.38
C TYR A 23 -4.93 1.07 -4.45
N TYR A 24 -5.23 1.94 -3.50
CA TYR A 24 -4.29 2.41 -2.48
C TYR A 24 -5.05 2.64 -1.17
N LYS A 25 -4.69 1.88 -0.13
CA LYS A 25 -5.33 1.97 1.20
C LYS A 25 -4.31 1.79 2.30
N LEU A 26 -3.79 2.92 2.77
CA LEU A 26 -2.88 3.06 3.90
C LEU A 26 -3.40 4.15 4.81
N ASP A 27 -3.31 3.90 6.12
CA ASP A 27 -3.58 4.90 7.14
C ASP A 27 -2.26 5.58 7.48
N GLY A 28 -1.95 6.67 6.77
CA GLY A 28 -0.63 7.30 6.79
C GLY A 28 0.46 6.34 6.31
N LYS A 29 1.17 5.71 7.25
CA LYS A 29 2.19 4.69 7.01
C LYS A 29 1.80 3.31 7.53
N SER A 30 0.56 3.10 7.94
CA SER A 30 0.13 1.89 8.63
C SER A 30 -0.97 1.14 7.87
N CYS A 31 -1.05 -0.16 8.09
CA CYS A 31 -2.13 -0.99 7.57
C CYS A 31 -3.44 -0.63 8.29
N PRO A 32 -4.49 -0.19 7.58
CA PRO A 32 -5.77 0.19 8.18
C PRO A 32 -6.55 -1.00 8.77
N ARG A 33 -6.10 -2.24 8.58
CA ARG A 33 -6.75 -3.44 9.14
C ARG A 33 -6.13 -3.91 10.44
N CYS A 34 -4.81 -3.80 10.59
CA CYS A 34 -4.10 -4.37 11.74
C CYS A 34 -3.16 -3.40 12.45
N GLY A 35 -3.10 -2.15 12.00
CA GLY A 35 -2.24 -1.10 12.54
C GLY A 35 -0.74 -1.26 12.25
N TYR A 36 -0.33 -2.29 11.51
CA TYR A 36 1.09 -2.54 11.26
C TYR A 36 1.72 -1.45 10.39
N GLY A 37 2.79 -0.83 10.88
CA GLY A 37 3.58 0.16 10.15
C GLY A 37 4.26 -0.46 8.93
N ILE A 38 3.92 0.05 7.76
CA ILE A 38 4.49 -0.35 6.47
C ILE A 38 5.65 0.59 6.15
N ASN A 39 6.86 0.02 6.13
CA ASN A 39 8.06 0.76 5.81
C ASN A 39 8.21 0.87 4.28
N LEU A 40 7.41 1.75 3.67
CA LEU A 40 7.48 2.01 2.23
C LEU A 40 8.73 2.86 1.95
N ARG A 41 9.73 2.25 1.34
CA ARG A 41 10.95 2.92 0.89
C ARG A 41 10.64 3.66 -0.42
N GLY A 42 10.17 4.91 -0.30
CA GLY A 42 9.86 5.81 -1.41
C GLY A 42 8.79 6.84 -1.04
N LYS A 43 8.95 8.11 -1.47
CA LYS A 43 7.86 9.10 -1.38
C LYS A 43 6.84 8.76 -2.45
N ILE A 44 5.67 8.28 -2.04
CA ILE A 44 4.52 8.21 -2.94
C ILE A 44 4.01 9.65 -3.09
N SER A 45 4.54 10.35 -4.08
CA SER A 45 4.03 11.68 -4.44
C SER A 45 2.58 11.49 -4.86
N LYS A 46 1.66 11.98 -4.03
CA LYS A 46 0.25 12.08 -4.34
C LYS A 46 0.15 12.99 -5.57
N TRP A 47 -0.05 12.40 -6.74
CA TRP A 47 -0.39 13.17 -7.94
C TRP A 47 -1.80 13.73 -7.70
N ASN A 48 -1.90 15.07 -7.79
CA ASN A 48 -3.12 15.85 -7.59
C ASN A 48 -4.09 15.65 -8.75
#